data_AF-A0A7V6MV03-F1
#
_entry.id   AF-A0A7V6MV03-F1
#
_cell.length_a   1.000
_cell.length_b   1.000
_cell.length_c   1.000
_cell.angle_alpha   90.00
_cell.angle_beta   90.00
_cell.angle_gamma   90.00
#
_symmetry.space_group_name_H-M   'P 1'
#
loop_
_entity.id
_entity.type
_entity.pdbx_description
1 polymer ?
#
loop_
_entity_poly.entity_id
_entity_poly.type
_entity_poly.pdbx_seq_one_letter_code
_entity_poly.pdbx_strand_id
1 'polypeptide(L)'
;MGTEEGGAEIWRQATKTLEESLKLRSGYNLGMDFQTVWEELYQIPLESFKGPCVWRYMAAFLLGMDDKPVNKDTVNDFVFYSKLLGSLSSNHFMAELLPLPKRSKNDISDYQTVWRSVEEYHREVIPRRFALIQGTLEENSDIDLVVSYEHILSEKFIKYFGQRGSLLKAWNYRSESYALYEIRLEGGRSIRFLTTPFFGNGRISYDGLLIASEKIKEVI
;
A
#
# COMPACT_ATOMS: atom_id res chain seq x y z
N MET A 1 2.40 -4.56 9.62
CA MET A 1 2.85 -4.38 8.22
C MET A 1 3.10 -2.92 7.98
N GLY A 2 4.28 -2.53 7.54
CA GLY A 2 4.64 -1.14 7.34
C GLY A 2 5.52 -1.01 6.11
N THR A 3 5.68 0.21 5.65
CA THR A 3 6.36 0.59 4.40
C THR A 3 7.73 -0.07 4.28
N GLU A 4 7.84 -1.08 3.42
CA GLU A 4 9.09 -1.83 3.27
C GLU A 4 10.04 -1.12 2.30
N GLU A 5 10.43 0.11 2.63
CA GLU A 5 11.41 0.94 1.90
C GLU A 5 10.88 1.90 0.84
N GLY A 6 9.57 2.13 0.72
CA GLY A 6 9.06 3.08 -0.27
C GLY A 6 9.44 2.73 -1.71
N GLY A 7 9.63 1.43 -1.98
CA GLY A 7 9.73 0.84 -3.32
C GLY A 7 10.87 1.35 -4.21
N ALA A 8 10.54 1.53 -5.49
CA ALA A 8 11.49 1.92 -6.53
C ALA A 8 12.03 3.36 -6.34
N GLU A 9 11.32 4.19 -5.58
CA GLU A 9 11.64 5.59 -5.36
C GLU A 9 12.91 5.76 -4.52
N ILE A 10 13.10 4.97 -3.46
CA ILE A 10 14.38 4.90 -2.73
C ILE A 10 15.47 4.34 -3.64
N TRP A 11 15.17 3.26 -4.37
CA TRP A 11 16.16 2.60 -5.21
C TRP A 11 16.72 3.50 -6.31
N ARG A 12 15.90 4.40 -6.85
CA ARG A 12 16.33 5.41 -7.84
C ARG A 12 17.31 6.43 -7.30
N GLN A 13 17.31 6.69 -5.99
CA GLN A 13 18.26 7.62 -5.35
C GLN A 13 19.64 6.99 -5.15
N ALA A 14 19.73 5.65 -5.23
CA ALA A 14 20.98 4.89 -5.18
C ALA A 14 21.90 5.24 -3.99
N THR A 15 21.32 5.57 -2.82
CA THR A 15 22.10 5.91 -1.62
C THR A 15 22.68 4.69 -0.90
N LYS A 16 22.23 3.48 -1.24
CA LYS A 16 22.70 2.18 -0.72
C LYS A 16 22.90 1.20 -1.86
N THR A 17 23.84 0.27 -1.69
CA THR A 17 23.97 -0.93 -2.50
C THR A 17 22.84 -1.92 -2.19
N LEU A 18 22.69 -2.94 -3.05
CA LEU A 18 21.67 -3.97 -2.85
C LEU A 18 21.94 -4.76 -1.58
N GLU A 19 23.21 -5.10 -1.34
CA GLU A 19 23.65 -5.83 -0.15
C GLU A 19 23.32 -5.04 1.13
N GLU A 20 23.58 -3.73 1.14
CA GLU A 20 23.21 -2.87 2.27
C GLU A 20 21.70 -2.81 2.49
N SER A 21 20.91 -2.65 1.44
CA SER A 21 19.43 -2.68 1.53
C SER A 21 18.92 -4.02 2.07
N LEU A 22 19.43 -5.14 1.53
CA LEU A 22 19.05 -6.47 2.00
C LEU A 22 19.47 -6.74 3.45
N LYS A 23 20.62 -6.19 3.88
CA LYS A 23 21.09 -6.29 5.27
C LYS A 23 20.23 -5.45 6.23
N LEU A 24 19.76 -4.28 5.81
CA LEU A 24 18.78 -3.53 6.58
C LEU A 24 17.48 -4.35 6.70
N ARG A 25 16.99 -4.88 5.58
CA ARG A 25 15.77 -5.71 5.51
C ARG A 25 15.75 -6.92 6.41
N SER A 26 16.87 -7.61 6.54
CA SER A 26 16.94 -8.80 7.38
C SER A 26 16.71 -8.52 8.88
N GLY A 27 16.86 -7.26 9.30
CA GLY A 27 16.54 -6.80 10.65
C GLY A 27 15.09 -6.37 10.87
N TYR A 28 14.25 -6.34 9.82
CA TYR A 28 12.86 -5.89 9.93
C TYR A 28 11.99 -6.97 10.56
N ASN A 29 11.09 -6.59 11.47
CA ASN A 29 10.17 -7.53 12.10
C ASN A 29 8.95 -7.80 11.19
N LEU A 30 7.99 -6.85 11.16
CA LEU A 30 6.76 -6.95 10.37
C LEU A 30 6.40 -5.66 9.63
N GLY A 31 7.04 -4.53 9.95
CA GLY A 31 6.75 -3.23 9.38
C GLY A 31 7.71 -2.17 9.89
N MET A 32 7.69 -1.00 9.26
CA MET A 32 8.52 0.13 9.62
C MET A 32 7.77 1.45 9.46
N ASP A 33 8.22 2.43 10.23
CA ASP A 33 7.85 3.83 10.09
C ASP A 33 8.38 4.39 8.76
N PHE A 34 7.49 5.00 7.97
CA PHE A 34 7.85 5.54 6.66
C PHE A 34 8.95 6.62 6.72
N GLN A 35 8.91 7.49 7.74
CA GLN A 35 9.93 8.51 7.94
C GLN A 35 11.26 7.88 8.33
N THR A 36 11.28 6.97 9.30
CA THR A 36 12.52 6.31 9.75
C THR A 36 13.22 5.62 8.59
N VAL A 37 12.47 4.95 7.71
CA VAL A 37 13.02 4.36 6.49
C VAL A 37 13.75 5.41 5.65
N TRP A 38 13.07 6.47 5.25
CA TRP A 38 13.62 7.46 4.32
C TRP A 38 14.77 8.24 4.95
N GLU A 39 14.53 8.82 6.12
CA GLU A 39 15.40 9.83 6.70
C GLU A 39 16.51 9.21 7.56
N GLU A 40 16.25 8.12 8.28
CA GLU A 40 17.25 7.51 9.17
C GLU A 40 18.02 6.37 8.48
N LEU A 41 17.35 5.44 7.80
CA LEU A 41 18.03 4.29 7.19
C LEU A 41 18.71 4.66 5.87
N TYR A 42 17.99 5.39 5.02
CA TYR A 42 18.46 5.77 3.68
C TYR A 42 19.07 7.16 3.60
N GLN A 43 18.93 7.98 4.65
CA GLN A 43 19.48 9.35 4.71
C GLN A 43 18.98 10.25 3.58
N ILE A 44 17.71 10.06 3.17
CA ILE A 44 17.03 10.83 2.14
C ILE A 44 15.94 11.67 2.82
N PRO A 45 16.08 13.00 2.90
CA PRO A 45 15.02 13.85 3.45
C PRO A 45 13.74 13.71 2.62
N LEU A 46 12.59 13.42 3.23
CA LEU A 46 11.33 13.27 2.48
C LEU A 46 10.96 14.56 1.71
N GLU A 47 11.25 15.71 2.30
CA GLU A 47 11.05 17.05 1.71
C GLU A 47 11.84 17.27 0.41
N SER A 48 12.92 16.51 0.23
CA SER A 48 13.74 16.59 -0.99
C SER A 48 13.08 15.93 -2.19
N PHE A 49 12.08 15.06 -1.99
CA PHE A 49 11.44 14.30 -3.06
C PHE A 49 10.76 15.21 -4.10
N LYS A 50 11.06 14.96 -5.38
CA LYS A 50 10.47 15.67 -6.53
C LYS A 50 9.82 14.67 -7.51
N GLY A 51 8.77 15.13 -8.19
CA GLY A 51 8.06 14.34 -9.20
C GLY A 51 6.80 13.65 -8.68
N PRO A 52 6.04 12.99 -9.56
CA PRO A 52 4.80 12.29 -9.20
C PRO A 52 5.08 11.05 -8.33
N CYS A 53 4.22 10.78 -7.36
CA CYS A 53 4.29 9.56 -6.54
C CYS A 53 2.90 9.15 -6.06
N VAL A 54 2.74 7.84 -5.80
CA VAL A 54 1.48 7.25 -5.31
C VAL A 54 1.12 7.73 -3.91
N TRP A 55 2.11 8.10 -3.09
CA TRP A 55 1.92 8.57 -1.70
C TRP A 55 1.01 9.78 -1.60
N ARG A 56 1.06 10.71 -2.57
CA ARG A 56 0.17 11.86 -2.62
C ARG A 56 -1.29 11.46 -2.79
N TYR A 57 -1.54 10.40 -3.55
CA TYR A 57 -2.89 9.90 -3.75
C TYR A 57 -3.39 9.11 -2.55
N MET A 58 -2.51 8.33 -1.90
CA MET A 58 -2.83 7.69 -0.63
C MET A 58 -3.18 8.72 0.45
N ALA A 59 -2.38 9.78 0.58
CA ALA A 59 -2.66 10.89 1.49
C ALA A 59 -3.97 11.61 1.15
N ALA A 60 -4.23 11.90 -0.13
CA ALA A 60 -5.49 12.49 -0.55
C ALA A 60 -6.71 11.62 -0.17
N PHE A 61 -6.61 10.31 -0.31
CA PHE A 61 -7.65 9.38 0.13
C PHE A 61 -7.85 9.42 1.65
N LEU A 62 -6.77 9.34 2.43
CA LEU A 62 -6.82 9.37 3.90
C LEU A 62 -7.39 10.70 4.42
N LEU A 63 -6.96 11.83 3.84
CA LEU A 63 -7.51 13.15 4.16
C LEU A 63 -9.02 13.22 3.85
N GLY A 64 -9.46 12.63 2.73
CA GLY A 64 -10.89 12.57 2.39
C GLY A 64 -11.71 11.68 3.34
N MET A 65 -11.12 10.58 3.83
CA MET A 65 -11.73 9.75 4.87
C MET A 65 -11.90 10.50 6.19
N ASP A 66 -10.96 11.40 6.53
CA ASP A 66 -10.96 12.22 7.74
C ASP A 66 -11.74 13.54 7.60
N ASP A 67 -12.48 13.76 6.50
CA ASP A 67 -13.16 15.03 6.19
C ASP A 67 -12.24 16.26 6.20
N LYS A 68 -10.95 16.06 5.89
CA LYS A 68 -9.94 17.11 5.79
C LYS A 68 -9.86 17.66 4.36
N PRO A 69 -9.44 18.94 4.18
CA PRO A 69 -9.29 19.50 2.85
C PRO A 69 -8.27 18.72 2.01
N VAL A 70 -8.65 18.33 0.79
CA VAL A 70 -7.79 17.64 -0.17
C VAL A 70 -7.34 18.62 -1.26
N ASN A 71 -6.15 19.16 -1.10
CA ASN A 71 -5.49 20.01 -2.10
C ASN A 71 -3.97 19.75 -2.09
N LYS A 72 -3.25 20.38 -3.02
CA LYS A 72 -1.81 20.18 -3.19
C LYS A 72 -1.03 20.44 -1.90
N ASP A 73 -1.38 21.48 -1.15
CA ASP A 73 -0.62 21.91 0.02
C ASP A 73 -0.86 20.96 1.19
N THR A 74 -2.12 20.62 1.47
CA THR A 74 -2.46 19.67 2.55
C THR A 74 -1.94 18.26 2.26
N VAL A 75 -1.97 17.82 1.01
CA VAL A 75 -1.42 16.52 0.59
C VAL A 75 0.11 16.50 0.74
N ASN A 76 0.81 17.56 0.32
CA ASN A 76 2.26 17.61 0.48
C ASN A 76 2.66 17.73 1.95
N ASP A 77 1.90 18.47 2.76
CA ASP A 77 2.09 18.54 4.20
C ASP A 77 1.99 17.16 4.85
N PHE A 78 0.91 16.45 4.58
CA PHE A 78 0.68 15.12 5.13
C PHE A 78 1.82 14.14 4.84
N VAL A 79 2.38 14.17 3.63
CA VAL A 79 3.41 13.20 3.19
C VAL A 79 4.82 13.66 3.53
N PHE A 80 5.19 14.91 3.22
CA PHE A 80 6.59 15.33 3.16
C PHE A 80 7.03 16.23 4.32
N TYR A 81 6.12 17.05 4.87
CA TYR A 81 6.46 18.01 5.93
C TYR A 81 6.06 17.49 7.31
N SER A 82 4.79 17.16 7.51
CA SER A 82 4.26 16.53 8.73
C SER A 82 4.54 15.03 8.80
N LYS A 83 4.89 14.39 7.67
CA LYS A 83 5.38 12.99 7.58
C LYS A 83 4.45 11.98 8.25
N LEU A 84 3.15 12.20 8.13
CA LEU A 84 2.13 11.39 8.79
C LEU A 84 1.90 10.06 8.08
N LEU A 85 2.08 10.02 6.76
CA LEU A 85 1.82 8.83 5.95
C LEU A 85 2.66 7.63 6.42
N GLY A 86 2.01 6.55 6.87
CA GLY A 86 2.67 5.32 7.31
C GLY A 86 3.57 5.49 8.53
N SER A 87 3.33 6.51 9.35
CA SER A 87 4.02 6.69 10.63
C SER A 87 3.46 5.74 11.70
N LEU A 88 4.28 5.36 12.68
CA LEU A 88 3.87 4.48 13.80
C LEU A 88 2.78 5.09 14.68
N SER A 89 2.63 6.42 14.65
CA SER A 89 1.59 7.15 15.38
C SER A 89 0.28 7.27 14.61
N SER A 90 0.23 6.82 13.36
CA SER A 90 -0.95 6.95 12.50
C SER A 90 -1.90 5.75 12.59
N ASN A 91 -3.14 5.97 12.19
CA ASN A 91 -4.22 4.97 12.12
C ASN A 91 -4.20 4.12 10.84
N HIS A 92 -3.10 4.15 10.09
CA HIS A 92 -2.98 3.48 8.80
C HIS A 92 -1.55 3.00 8.58
N PHE A 93 -1.41 2.00 7.72
CA PHE A 93 -0.11 1.53 7.26
C PHE A 93 -0.17 1.20 5.77
N MET A 94 1.01 1.11 5.16
CA MET A 94 1.17 0.69 3.77
C MET A 94 1.78 -0.71 3.71
N ALA A 95 1.35 -1.49 2.71
CA ALA A 95 1.87 -2.83 2.48
C ALA A 95 2.07 -3.08 0.99
N GLU A 96 3.14 -3.80 0.65
CA GLU A 96 3.47 -4.17 -0.73
C GLU A 96 3.47 -5.70 -0.88
N LEU A 97 2.80 -6.17 -1.93
CA LEU A 97 2.75 -7.61 -2.27
C LEU A 97 4.12 -8.13 -2.71
N LEU A 98 4.91 -7.30 -3.40
CA LEU A 98 6.23 -7.61 -3.91
C LEU A 98 7.23 -6.64 -3.29
N PRO A 99 7.76 -6.93 -2.10
CA PRO A 99 8.44 -5.94 -1.28
C PRO A 99 9.87 -5.62 -1.72
N LEU A 100 10.51 -6.47 -2.52
CA LEU A 100 11.91 -6.28 -2.88
C LEU A 100 12.05 -5.18 -3.94
N PRO A 101 13.02 -4.25 -3.78
CA PRO A 101 13.21 -3.16 -4.71
C PRO A 101 13.70 -3.72 -6.05
N LYS A 102 13.02 -3.37 -7.13
CA LYS A 102 13.42 -3.77 -8.49
C LYS A 102 13.58 -2.52 -9.34
N ARG A 103 14.54 -2.53 -10.26
CA ARG A 103 14.73 -1.45 -11.23
C ARG A 103 13.49 -1.23 -12.09
N SER A 104 12.77 -2.31 -12.39
CA SER A 104 11.47 -2.25 -13.05
C SER A 104 10.60 -3.45 -12.66
N LYS A 105 9.31 -3.41 -13.00
CA LYS A 105 8.38 -4.52 -12.76
C LYS A 105 8.83 -5.85 -13.40
N ASN A 106 9.57 -5.77 -14.52
CA ASN A 106 9.99 -6.90 -15.34
C ASN A 106 11.48 -7.24 -15.19
N ASP A 107 12.18 -6.62 -14.24
CA ASP A 107 13.62 -6.82 -14.05
C ASP A 107 13.88 -7.48 -12.69
N ILE A 108 14.61 -8.60 -12.72
CA ILE A 108 15.06 -9.34 -11.53
C ILE A 108 16.59 -9.48 -11.49
N SER A 109 17.32 -8.74 -12.34
CA SER A 109 18.79 -8.80 -12.47
C SER A 109 19.50 -8.76 -11.11
N ASP A 110 19.08 -7.85 -10.25
CA ASP A 110 19.61 -7.68 -8.90
C ASP A 110 19.46 -8.94 -8.02
N TYR A 111 18.52 -9.86 -8.32
CA TYR A 111 18.25 -11.08 -7.56
C TYR A 111 18.43 -12.38 -8.36
N GLN A 112 19.11 -12.34 -9.51
CA GLN A 112 19.27 -13.50 -10.38
C GLN A 112 20.01 -14.68 -9.74
N THR A 113 20.78 -14.42 -8.68
CA THR A 113 21.45 -15.46 -7.88
C THR A 113 20.47 -16.26 -7.01
N VAL A 114 19.29 -15.71 -6.73
CA VAL A 114 18.23 -16.32 -5.91
C VAL A 114 17.10 -16.86 -6.78
N TRP A 115 16.65 -16.09 -7.77
CA TRP A 115 15.57 -16.47 -8.69
C TRP A 115 16.04 -16.38 -10.15
N ARG A 116 15.76 -17.41 -10.94
CA ARG A 116 16.15 -17.48 -12.35
C ARG A 116 15.29 -16.60 -13.25
N SER A 117 14.07 -16.25 -12.81
CA SER A 117 13.16 -15.38 -13.56
C SER A 117 12.22 -14.60 -12.64
N VAL A 118 11.55 -13.59 -13.22
CA VAL A 118 10.52 -12.80 -12.53
C VAL A 118 9.34 -13.68 -12.10
N GLU A 119 8.97 -14.65 -12.94
CA GLU A 119 7.89 -15.60 -12.65
C GLU A 119 8.24 -16.50 -11.46
N GLU A 120 9.50 -16.94 -11.35
CA GLU A 120 9.96 -17.71 -10.21
C GLU A 120 9.91 -16.89 -8.92
N TYR A 121 10.40 -15.64 -8.96
CA TYR A 121 10.29 -14.70 -7.84
C TYR A 121 8.83 -14.51 -7.41
N HIS A 122 7.92 -14.25 -8.35
CA HIS A 122 6.50 -14.07 -8.04
C HIS A 122 5.87 -15.34 -7.44
N ARG A 123 6.19 -16.52 -7.99
CA ARG A 123 5.67 -17.80 -7.52
C ARG A 123 6.07 -18.10 -6.08
N GLU A 124 7.29 -17.72 -5.69
CA GLU A 124 7.75 -17.90 -4.30
C GLU A 124 7.24 -16.82 -3.36
N VAL A 125 7.35 -15.54 -3.75
CA VAL A 125 7.17 -14.41 -2.83
C VAL A 125 5.70 -14.07 -2.61
N ILE A 126 4.87 -14.09 -3.65
CA ILE A 126 3.47 -13.68 -3.53
C ILE A 126 2.70 -14.52 -2.50
N PRO A 127 2.76 -15.87 -2.49
CA PRO A 127 2.05 -16.66 -1.49
C PRO A 127 2.48 -16.36 -0.05
N ARG A 128 3.78 -16.19 0.19
CA ARG A 128 4.32 -15.90 1.53
C ARG A 128 3.90 -14.52 2.01
N ARG A 129 3.94 -13.51 1.12
CA ARG A 129 3.49 -12.15 1.44
C ARG A 129 1.99 -12.07 1.66
N PHE A 130 1.21 -12.81 0.88
CA PHE A 130 -0.23 -12.92 1.12
C PHE A 130 -0.53 -13.55 2.48
N ALA A 131 0.15 -14.65 2.85
CA ALA A 131 0.00 -15.27 4.17
C ALA A 131 0.32 -14.30 5.32
N LEU A 132 1.36 -13.48 5.17
CA LEU A 132 1.70 -12.44 6.14
C LEU A 132 0.61 -11.38 6.29
N ILE A 133 0.03 -10.95 5.16
CA ILE A 133 -1.09 -10.00 5.15
C ILE A 133 -2.30 -10.59 5.87
N GLN A 134 -2.62 -11.85 5.60
CA GLN A 134 -3.71 -12.55 6.26
C GLN A 134 -3.52 -12.61 7.78
N GLY A 135 -2.35 -13.10 8.23
CA GLY A 135 -2.05 -13.19 9.66
C GLY A 135 -2.10 -11.81 10.35
N THR A 136 -1.58 -10.77 9.69
CA THR A 136 -1.65 -9.41 10.25
C THR A 136 -3.10 -8.94 10.44
N LEU A 137 -3.99 -9.22 9.49
CA LEU A 137 -5.40 -8.83 9.60
C LEU A 137 -6.13 -9.60 10.71
N GLU A 138 -5.79 -10.87 10.87
CA GLU A 138 -6.37 -11.74 11.91
C GLU A 138 -5.87 -11.35 13.31
N GLU A 139 -4.60 -10.98 13.46
CA GLU A 139 -3.99 -10.62 14.74
C GLU A 139 -4.32 -9.20 15.21
N ASN A 140 -4.55 -8.25 14.28
CA ASN A 140 -4.74 -6.84 14.63
C ASN A 140 -6.21 -6.44 14.56
N SER A 141 -6.88 -6.35 15.71
CA SER A 141 -8.31 -6.04 15.86
C SER A 141 -8.74 -4.69 15.32
N ASP A 142 -7.82 -3.74 15.22
CA ASP A 142 -8.13 -2.33 14.95
C ASP A 142 -8.19 -2.01 13.45
N ILE A 143 -7.91 -2.99 12.60
CA ILE A 143 -7.99 -2.81 11.14
C ILE A 143 -9.44 -2.91 10.68
N ASP A 144 -10.04 -1.79 10.29
CA ASP A 144 -11.43 -1.76 9.81
C ASP A 144 -11.57 -1.76 8.28
N LEU A 145 -10.56 -1.25 7.57
CA LEU A 145 -10.59 -1.07 6.12
C LEU A 145 -9.25 -1.47 5.49
N VAL A 146 -9.32 -2.32 4.47
CA VAL A 146 -8.21 -2.66 3.59
C VAL A 146 -8.50 -2.08 2.21
N VAL A 147 -7.58 -1.28 1.69
CA VAL A 147 -7.67 -0.71 0.34
C VAL A 147 -6.65 -1.40 -0.56
N SER A 148 -7.13 -2.09 -1.59
CA SER A 148 -6.31 -2.78 -2.56
C SER A 148 -6.50 -2.20 -3.94
N TYR A 149 -5.41 -1.69 -4.51
CA TYR A 149 -5.34 -1.26 -5.91
C TYR A 149 -4.53 -2.19 -6.81
N GLU A 150 -4.02 -3.29 -6.26
CA GLU A 150 -3.27 -4.30 -6.99
C GLU A 150 -4.22 -5.47 -7.32
N HIS A 151 -4.26 -5.84 -8.60
CA HIS A 151 -5.25 -6.79 -9.11
C HIS A 151 -5.02 -8.20 -8.55
N ILE A 152 -3.77 -8.67 -8.53
CA ILE A 152 -3.43 -10.02 -8.07
C ILE A 152 -3.77 -10.18 -6.58
N LEU A 153 -3.46 -9.17 -5.76
CA LEU A 153 -3.84 -9.11 -4.36
C LEU A 153 -5.36 -9.16 -4.22
N SER A 154 -6.07 -8.35 -5.00
CA SER A 154 -7.53 -8.27 -4.95
C SER A 154 -8.20 -9.61 -5.28
N GLU A 155 -7.76 -10.28 -6.35
CA GLU A 155 -8.27 -11.61 -6.72
C GLU A 155 -7.97 -12.65 -5.63
N LYS A 156 -6.76 -12.64 -5.06
CA LYS A 156 -6.41 -13.56 -3.97
C LYS A 156 -7.25 -13.31 -2.73
N PHE A 157 -7.46 -12.04 -2.39
CA PHE A 157 -8.27 -11.63 -1.24
C PHE A 157 -9.72 -12.10 -1.42
N ILE A 158 -10.34 -11.80 -2.56
CA ILE A 158 -11.71 -12.24 -2.88
C ILE A 158 -11.80 -13.76 -2.92
N LYS A 159 -10.83 -14.47 -3.50
CA LYS A 159 -10.85 -15.94 -3.55
C LYS A 159 -10.77 -16.56 -2.16
N TYR A 160 -9.94 -16.01 -1.29
CA TYR A 160 -9.73 -16.56 0.06
C TYR A 160 -10.86 -16.18 1.00
N PHE A 161 -11.19 -14.89 1.08
CA PHE A 161 -12.15 -14.35 2.03
C PHE A 161 -13.57 -14.22 1.48
N GLY A 162 -13.77 -14.22 0.17
CA GLY A 162 -15.06 -13.94 -0.46
C GLY A 162 -16.16 -14.95 -0.15
N GLN A 163 -15.81 -16.18 0.24
CA GLN A 163 -16.80 -17.14 0.76
C GLN A 163 -17.37 -16.72 2.13
N ARG A 164 -16.63 -15.89 2.88
CA ARG A 164 -16.99 -15.36 4.19
C ARG A 164 -17.40 -13.88 4.10
N GLY A 165 -17.63 -13.37 2.90
CA GLY A 165 -17.91 -11.96 2.66
C GLY A 165 -19.16 -11.71 1.85
N SER A 166 -19.52 -10.44 1.72
CA SER A 166 -20.59 -9.97 0.83
C SER A 166 -20.19 -8.66 0.17
N LEU A 167 -20.67 -8.44 -1.05
CA LEU A 167 -20.52 -7.15 -1.70
C LEU A 167 -21.44 -6.14 -1.02
N LEU A 168 -20.88 -5.11 -0.40
CA LEU A 168 -21.64 -4.02 0.22
C LEU A 168 -22.07 -2.99 -0.83
N LYS A 169 -21.13 -2.64 -1.72
CA LYS A 169 -21.35 -1.58 -2.70
C LYS A 169 -20.43 -1.74 -3.90
N ALA A 170 -20.94 -1.44 -5.08
CA ALA A 170 -20.13 -1.26 -6.27
C ALA A 170 -20.52 0.05 -6.95
N TRP A 171 -19.52 0.73 -7.51
CA TRP A 171 -19.75 1.96 -8.26
C TRP A 171 -18.69 2.12 -9.34
N ASN A 172 -18.98 2.99 -10.30
CA ASN A 172 -18.03 3.36 -11.34
C ASN A 172 -17.67 4.84 -11.20
N TYR A 173 -16.42 5.17 -11.50
CA TYR A 173 -15.98 6.54 -11.74
C TYR A 173 -15.32 6.57 -13.11
N ARG A 174 -15.94 7.25 -14.07
CA ARG A 174 -15.56 7.20 -15.49
C ARG A 174 -15.53 5.74 -15.97
N SER A 175 -14.40 5.27 -16.51
CA SER A 175 -14.19 3.91 -17.00
C SER A 175 -13.65 2.93 -15.94
N GLU A 176 -13.48 3.38 -14.69
CA GLU A 176 -12.87 2.56 -13.64
C GLU A 176 -13.95 2.09 -12.63
N SER A 177 -13.79 0.87 -12.13
CA SER A 177 -14.76 0.21 -11.25
C SER A 177 -14.22 0.04 -9.84
N TYR A 178 -15.10 0.24 -8.88
CA TYR A 178 -14.84 0.10 -7.46
C TYR A 178 -15.81 -0.93 -6.88
N ALA A 179 -15.32 -1.73 -5.95
CA ALA A 179 -16.16 -2.64 -5.18
C ALA A 179 -15.70 -2.68 -3.73
N LEU A 180 -16.66 -2.48 -2.83
CA LEU A 180 -16.50 -2.52 -1.39
C LEU A 180 -17.18 -3.78 -0.87
N TYR A 181 -16.41 -4.62 -0.20
CA TYR A 181 -16.87 -5.87 0.38
C TYR A 181 -16.85 -5.78 1.91
N GLU A 182 -17.81 -6.43 2.56
CA GLU A 182 -17.67 -6.89 3.94
C GLU A 182 -16.98 -8.25 3.89
N ILE A 183 -15.99 -8.46 4.76
CA ILE A 183 -15.30 -9.73 4.91
C ILE A 183 -15.32 -10.12 6.37
N ARG A 184 -15.87 -11.31 6.65
CA ARG A 184 -15.86 -11.88 7.99
C ARG A 184 -14.59 -12.70 8.20
N LEU A 185 -13.77 -12.21 9.12
CA LEU A 185 -12.58 -12.90 9.61
C LEU A 185 -12.97 -14.00 10.62
N GLU A 186 -12.00 -14.81 10.99
CA GLU A 186 -12.18 -15.80 12.06
C GLU A 186 -12.50 -15.09 13.38
N GLY A 187 -13.36 -15.69 14.20
CA GLY A 187 -13.88 -15.06 15.42
C GLY A 187 -15.05 -14.10 15.21
N GLY A 188 -15.57 -13.96 13.97
CA GLY A 188 -16.81 -13.20 13.69
C GLY A 188 -16.63 -11.70 13.51
N ARG A 189 -15.38 -11.21 13.52
CA ARG A 189 -15.05 -9.81 13.20
C ARG A 189 -15.24 -9.54 11.71
N SER A 190 -15.86 -8.42 11.37
CA SER A 190 -15.99 -7.94 9.99
C SER A 190 -14.97 -6.84 9.70
N ILE A 191 -14.31 -6.91 8.54
CA ILE A 191 -13.50 -5.84 7.97
C ILE A 191 -14.07 -5.42 6.61
N ARG A 192 -13.77 -4.20 6.19
CA ARG A 192 -14.12 -3.70 4.86
C ARG A 192 -12.94 -3.91 3.92
N PHE A 193 -13.23 -4.33 2.70
CA PHE A 193 -12.22 -4.50 1.66
C PHE A 193 -12.64 -3.74 0.40
N LEU A 194 -11.87 -2.71 0.07
CA LEU A 194 -12.06 -1.92 -1.14
C LEU A 194 -11.12 -2.45 -2.22
N THR A 195 -11.69 -2.97 -3.31
CA THR A 195 -10.98 -3.09 -4.59
C THR A 195 -11.17 -1.81 -5.37
N THR A 196 -10.07 -1.20 -5.78
CA THR A 196 -10.09 0.08 -6.48
C THR A 196 -9.06 0.09 -7.61
N PRO A 197 -9.25 0.85 -8.69
CA PRO A 197 -8.20 1.16 -9.65
C PRO A 197 -6.96 1.79 -8.99
N PHE A 198 -5.81 1.68 -9.66
CA PHE A 198 -4.58 2.35 -9.24
C PHE A 198 -4.79 3.85 -9.08
N PHE A 199 -4.43 4.37 -7.91
CA PHE A 199 -4.50 5.80 -7.64
C PHE A 199 -3.35 6.55 -8.31
N GLY A 200 -3.68 7.49 -9.19
CA GLY A 200 -2.69 8.25 -9.95
C GLY A 200 -2.34 7.67 -11.33
N ASN A 201 -1.24 8.14 -11.91
CA ASN A 201 -0.78 7.82 -13.27
C ASN A 201 -1.85 8.00 -14.37
N GLY A 202 -2.72 8.99 -14.20
CA GLY A 202 -3.77 9.33 -15.18
C GLY A 202 -5.02 8.46 -15.12
N ARG A 203 -5.08 7.46 -14.23
CA ARG A 203 -6.29 6.62 -14.06
C ARG A 203 -7.32 7.30 -13.16
N ILE A 204 -6.93 7.61 -11.92
CA ILE A 204 -7.80 8.26 -10.92
C ILE A 204 -7.26 9.62 -10.48
N SER A 205 -8.10 10.66 -10.61
CA SER A 205 -7.85 12.01 -10.10
C SER A 205 -8.22 12.16 -8.63
N TYR A 206 -7.88 13.30 -8.01
CA TYR A 206 -8.32 13.61 -6.64
C TYR A 206 -9.84 13.58 -6.48
N ASP A 207 -10.60 14.05 -7.48
CA ASP A 207 -12.07 13.94 -7.45
C ASP A 207 -12.56 12.49 -7.34
N GLY A 208 -11.92 11.56 -8.08
CA GLY A 208 -12.27 10.14 -8.01
C GLY A 208 -11.95 9.53 -6.64
N LEU A 209 -10.89 9.99 -5.98
CA LEU A 209 -10.56 9.59 -4.60
C LEU A 209 -11.56 10.12 -3.59
N LEU A 210 -11.96 11.38 -3.72
CA LEU A 210 -12.96 11.99 -2.85
C LEU A 210 -14.30 11.27 -2.96
N ILE A 211 -14.76 11.01 -4.18
CA ILE A 211 -15.97 10.21 -4.42
C ILE A 211 -15.84 8.82 -3.81
N ALA A 212 -14.68 8.16 -3.94
CA ALA A 212 -14.47 6.86 -3.30
C ALA A 212 -14.58 6.96 -1.77
N SER A 213 -13.97 7.97 -1.14
CA SER A 213 -14.05 8.19 0.31
C SER A 213 -15.49 8.44 0.78
N GLU A 214 -16.26 9.27 0.06
CA GLU A 214 -17.68 9.51 0.34
C GLU A 214 -18.50 8.22 0.23
N LYS A 215 -18.29 7.46 -0.85
CA LYS A 215 -19.03 6.21 -1.09
C LYS A 215 -18.78 5.15 -0.03
N ILE A 216 -17.58 5.12 0.55
CA ILE A 216 -17.22 4.26 1.69
C ILE A 216 -17.89 4.77 2.97
N LYS A 217 -17.80 6.06 3.27
CA LYS A 217 -18.45 6.70 4.45
C LYS A 217 -19.96 6.52 4.48
N GLU A 218 -20.62 6.42 3.32
CA GLU A 218 -22.05 6.08 3.23
C GLU A 218 -22.39 4.66 3.74
N VAL A 219 -21.39 3.79 3.97
CA VAL A 219 -21.55 2.37 4.32
C VAL A 219 -20.97 2.03 5.70
N ILE A 220 -19.99 2.80 6.19
CA ILE A 220 -19.33 2.57 7.49
C ILE A 220 -19.97 3.37 8.62
#